data_AF-A0AAW0SC91-F1
#
_entry.id   AF-A0AAW0SC91-F1
#
_cell.length_a   1.000
_cell.length_b   1.000
_cell.length_c   1.000
_cell.angle_alpha   90.00
_cell.angle_beta   90.00
_cell.angle_gamma   90.00
#
_symmetry.space_group_name_H-M   'P 1'
#
loop_
_entity.id
_entity.type
_entity.pdbx_description
1 polymer ?
#
loop_
_entity_poly.entity_id
_entity_poly.type
_entity_poly.pdbx_seq_one_letter_code
_entity_poly.pdbx_strand_id
1 'polypeptide(L)'
;MVLLHVKRGEESLFLLEVGVSTGVGEVLERVVQLHNATLKVLRLCAGIEQLAEYGPSLPPEMQGLADEQIEELNLKDDWAEKSVASGGEVENR
;
A
#
# COMPACT_ATOMS: atom_id res chain seq x y z
N MET A 1 23.81 -7.88 23.18
CA MET A 1 22.96 -7.33 22.12
C MET A 1 23.63 -6.10 21.56
N VAL A 2 23.51 -5.84 20.25
CA VAL A 2 23.99 -4.60 19.61
C VAL A 2 22.84 -3.96 18.85
N LEU A 3 22.87 -2.63 18.79
CA LEU A 3 21.89 -1.84 18.05
C LEU A 3 22.56 -1.26 16.82
N LEU A 4 22.11 -1.70 15.65
CA LEU A 4 22.65 -1.26 14.37
C LEU A 4 21.84 -0.07 13.85
N HIS A 5 22.52 1.00 13.48
CA HIS A 5 21.90 2.12 12.78
C HIS A 5 21.98 1.90 11.28
N VAL A 6 20.84 1.60 10.65
CA VAL A 6 20.72 1.43 9.21
C VAL A 6 20.48 2.79 8.55
N LYS A 7 21.35 3.13 7.61
CA LYS A 7 21.33 4.42 6.88
C LYS A 7 21.38 4.22 5.38
N ARG A 8 20.91 5.22 4.65
CA ARG A 8 21.13 5.36 3.20
C ARG A 8 21.82 6.70 2.94
N GLY A 9 23.14 6.68 2.77
CA GLY A 9 23.94 7.91 2.79
C GLY A 9 23.83 8.59 4.15
N GLU A 10 23.40 9.85 4.17
CA GLU A 10 23.15 10.62 5.40
C GLU A 10 21.75 10.38 6.00
N GLU A 11 20.85 9.75 5.24
CA GLU A 11 19.48 9.48 5.69
C GLU A 11 19.45 8.35 6.72
N SER A 12 18.85 8.63 7.87
CA SER A 12 18.63 7.63 8.92
C SER A 12 17.34 6.87 8.62
N LEU A 13 17.43 5.56 8.40
CA LEU A 13 16.27 4.75 8.05
C LEU A 13 15.62 4.15 9.30
N PHE A 14 16.35 3.33 10.05
CA PHE A 14 15.86 2.69 11.26
C PHE A 14 17.00 2.09 12.10
N LEU A 15 16.64 1.69 13.33
CA LEU A 15 17.50 0.96 14.25
C LEU A 15 17.11 -0.52 14.25
N LEU A 16 18.09 -1.42 14.20
CA LEU A 16 17.88 -2.87 14.24
C LEU A 16 18.66 -3.49 15.40
N GLU A 17 17.95 -4.14 16.31
CA GLU A 17 18.57 -4.89 17.40
C GLU A 17 18.90 -6.33 16.98
N VAL A 18 20.15 -6.74 17.18
CA VAL A 18 20.66 -8.09 16.86
C VAL A 18 21.61 -8.61 17.94
N GLY A 19 21.81 -9.93 17.97
CA GLY A 19 22.81 -10.57 18.81
C GLY A 19 24.23 -10.30 18.34
N VAL A 20 25.21 -10.31 19.25
CA VAL A 20 26.63 -10.10 18.90
C VAL A 20 27.16 -11.26 18.05
N SER A 21 26.61 -12.46 18.24
CA SER A 21 26.96 -13.69 17.53
C SER A 21 26.11 -13.93 16.27
N THR A 22 25.17 -13.04 15.94
CA THR A 22 24.33 -13.19 14.74
C THR A 22 25.19 -13.01 13.49
N GLY A 23 25.10 -13.96 12.56
CA GLY A 23 25.86 -13.91 11.31
C GLY A 23 25.43 -12.75 10.41
N VAL A 24 26.38 -12.16 9.69
CA VAL A 24 26.12 -10.99 8.81
C VAL A 24 25.04 -11.26 7.77
N GLY A 25 24.97 -12.48 7.22
CA GLY A 25 23.92 -12.86 6.26
C GLY A 25 22.52 -12.77 6.86
N GLU A 26 22.34 -13.28 8.08
CA GLU A 26 21.06 -13.21 8.80
C GLU A 26 20.69 -11.76 9.15
N VAL A 27 21.69 -10.95 9.56
CA VAL A 27 21.48 -9.50 9.77
C VAL A 27 21.00 -8.84 8.48
N LEU A 28 21.62 -9.14 7.34
CA LEU A 28 21.25 -8.56 6.05
C LEU A 28 19.83 -8.94 5.65
N GLU A 29 19.43 -10.20 5.80
CA GLU A 29 18.05 -10.64 5.53
C GLU A 29 17.04 -9.86 6.36
N ARG A 30 17.31 -9.68 7.67
CA ARG A 30 16.44 -8.90 8.55
C ARG A 30 16.35 -7.43 8.16
N VAL A 31 17.47 -6.81 7.78
CA VAL A 31 17.49 -5.42 7.29
C VAL A 31 16.65 -5.29 6.02
N VAL A 32 16.82 -6.20 5.06
CA VAL A 32 16.08 -6.19 3.79
C VAL A 32 14.58 -6.39 4.03
N GLN A 33 14.20 -7.34 4.88
CA GLN A 33 12.81 -7.58 5.24
C GLN A 33 12.16 -6.35 5.86
N LEU A 34 12.83 -5.72 6.85
CA LEU A 34 12.30 -4.55 7.54
C LEU A 34 12.19 -3.34 6.59
N HIS A 35 13.22 -3.09 5.77
CA HIS A 35 13.17 -2.02 4.79
C HIS A 35 12.01 -2.20 3.80
N ASN A 36 11.84 -3.41 3.25
CA ASN A 36 10.75 -3.72 2.33
C ASN A 36 9.37 -3.61 3.01
N ALA A 37 9.25 -3.99 4.28
CA ALA A 37 8.01 -3.81 5.04
C ALA A 37 7.67 -2.33 5.21
N THR A 38 8.65 -1.48 5.56
CA THR A 38 8.45 -0.03 5.64
C THR A 38 7.99 0.54 4.31
N LEU A 39 8.62 0.16 3.19
CA LEU A 39 8.19 0.61 1.86
C LEU A 39 6.76 0.19 1.53
N LYS A 40 6.32 -1.01 1.94
CA LYS A 40 4.93 -1.46 1.75
C LYS A 40 3.95 -0.59 2.54
N VAL A 41 4.28 -0.24 3.79
CA VAL A 41 3.45 0.66 4.61
C VAL A 41 3.35 2.04 3.97
N LEU A 42 4.47 2.62 3.54
CA LEU A 42 4.48 3.92 2.87
C LEU A 42 3.65 3.91 1.58
N ARG A 43 3.72 2.83 0.79
CA ARG A 43 2.88 2.65 -0.39
C ARG A 43 1.39 2.59 -0.05
N LEU A 44 1.01 1.92 1.04
CA LEU A 44 -0.37 1.87 1.51
C LEU A 44 -0.86 3.26 1.94
N CYS A 45 -0.05 4.00 2.69
CA CYS A 45 -0.36 5.38 3.09
C CYS A 45 -0.61 6.27 1.88
N ALA A 46 0.28 6.24 0.89
CA ALA A 46 0.09 6.98 -0.37
C ALA A 46 -1.17 6.53 -1.12
N GLY A 47 -1.49 5.23 -1.12
CA GLY A 47 -2.72 4.71 -1.73
C GLY A 47 -3.99 5.17 -1.03
N ILE A 48 -3.96 5.36 0.30
CA ILE A 48 -5.11 5.87 1.07
C ILE A 48 -5.40 7.34 0.69
N GLU A 49 -4.36 8.15 0.50
CA GLU A 49 -4.52 9.54 0.04
C GLU A 49 -5.19 9.59 -1.34
N GLN A 50 -4.73 8.78 -2.30
CA GLN A 50 -5.35 8.68 -3.62
C GLN A 50 -6.79 8.19 -3.56
N LEU A 51 -7.06 7.18 -2.73
CA LEU A 51 -8.41 6.64 -2.54
C LEU A 51 -9.36 7.70 -1.96
N ALA A 52 -8.87 8.53 -1.03
CA ALA A 52 -9.67 9.60 -0.44
C ALA A 52 -9.99 10.72 -1.44
N GLU A 53 -9.08 11.02 -2.36
CA GLU A 53 -9.22 12.10 -3.35
C GLU A 53 -10.04 11.68 -4.58
N TYR A 54 -9.82 10.46 -5.09
CA TYR A 54 -10.36 10.00 -6.38
C TYR A 54 -11.35 8.84 -6.26
N GLY A 55 -11.50 8.24 -5.09
CA GLY A 55 -12.33 7.06 -4.91
C GLY A 55 -11.67 5.77 -5.44
N PRO A 56 -12.42 4.65 -5.44
CA PRO A 56 -11.90 3.37 -5.91
C PRO A 56 -11.58 3.40 -7.40
N SER A 57 -10.58 2.62 -7.81
CA SER A 57 -10.24 2.49 -9.23
C SER A 57 -11.40 1.91 -10.05
N LEU A 58 -11.66 2.48 -11.22
CA LEU A 58 -12.60 1.93 -12.19
C LEU A 58 -12.15 0.56 -12.74
N PRO A 59 -13.07 -0.27 -13.27
CA PRO A 59 -12.72 -1.47 -14.00
C PRO A 59 -11.77 -1.21 -15.17
N PRO A 60 -10.89 -2.15 -15.58
CA PRO A 60 -9.89 -1.95 -16.63
C PRO A 60 -10.46 -1.48 -17.97
N GLU A 61 -11.70 -1.86 -18.27
CA GLU A 61 -12.41 -1.48 -19.50
C GLU A 61 -12.81 0.00 -19.54
N MET A 62 -12.94 0.64 -18.38
CA MET A 62 -13.32 2.06 -18.23
C MET A 62 -12.12 2.97 -17.96
N GLN A 63 -10.95 2.42 -17.63
CA GLN A 63 -9.76 3.20 -17.31
C GLN A 63 -9.21 3.93 -18.55
N GLY A 64 -8.99 5.24 -18.42
CA GLY A 64 -8.44 6.08 -19.49
C GLY A 64 -9.46 6.56 -20.52
N LEU A 65 -10.74 6.24 -20.34
CA LEU A 65 -11.84 6.83 -21.09
C LEU A 65 -12.36 8.08 -20.40
N ALA A 66 -12.83 9.05 -21.18
CA ALA A 66 -13.61 10.16 -20.66
C ALA A 66 -15.03 9.70 -20.31
N ASP A 67 -15.70 10.43 -19.42
CA ASP A 67 -17.06 10.10 -18.95
C ASP A 67 -18.04 10.00 -20.13
N GLU A 68 -17.90 10.86 -21.15
CA GLU A 68 -18.76 10.80 -22.34
C GLU A 68 -18.55 9.52 -23.15
N GLN A 69 -17.32 9.02 -23.24
CA GLN A 69 -17.00 7.78 -23.95
C GLN A 69 -17.55 6.55 -23.22
N ILE A 70 -17.53 6.59 -21.89
CA ILE A 70 -18.12 5.55 -21.05
C ILE A 70 -19.64 5.47 -21.29
N GLU A 71 -20.32 6.63 -21.34
CA GLU A 71 -21.75 6.71 -21.64
C GLU A 71 -22.08 6.22 -23.06
N GLU A 72 -21.33 6.66 -24.07
CA GLU A 72 -21.51 6.25 -25.46
C GLU A 72 -21.35 4.73 -25.66
N LEU A 73 -20.38 4.13 -24.96
CA LEU A 73 -20.12 2.69 -25.00
C LEU A 73 -21.04 1.89 -24.06
N ASN A 74 -21.87 2.58 -23.25
CA ASN A 74 -22.77 1.99 -22.27
C ASN A 74 -22.04 1.02 -21.31
N LEU A 75 -20.82 1.39 -20.91
CA LEU A 75 -20.02 0.63 -19.95
C LEU A 75 -20.56 0.87 -18.54
N LYS A 76 -20.55 -0.18 -17.71
CA LYS A 76 -21.04 -0.13 -16.33
C LYS A 76 -19.96 -0.53 -15.35
N ASP A 77 -19.95 0.16 -14.21
CA ASP A 77 -19.05 -0.17 -13.11
C ASP A 77 -19.61 -1.33 -12.27
N ASP A 78 -19.33 -2.55 -12.72
CA ASP A 78 -19.67 -3.77 -12.00
C ASP A 78 -18.90 -3.92 -10.67
N TRP A 79 -17.88 -3.10 -10.40
CA TRP A 79 -17.11 -3.13 -9.16
C TRP A 79 -17.77 -2.29 -8.08
N ALA A 80 -18.38 -1.15 -8.44
CA ALA A 80 -19.13 -0.31 -7.51
C ALA A 80 -20.24 -1.10 -6.78
N GLU A 81 -20.95 -1.97 -7.50
CA GLU A 81 -22.04 -2.79 -6.92
C GLU A 81 -21.52 -3.87 -5.96
N LYS A 82 -20.30 -4.39 -6.19
CA LYS A 82 -19.69 -5.45 -5.36
C LYS A 82 -18.90 -4.90 -4.19
N SER A 83 -18.55 -3.62 -4.22
CA SER A 83 -17.70 -2.96 -3.24
C SER A 83 -18.53 -2.58 -2.02
N VAL A 84 -18.82 -3.56 -1.17
CA VAL A 84 -19.44 -3.30 0.14
C VAL A 84 -18.39 -2.61 1.03
N ALA A 85 -18.73 -1.43 1.57
CA ALA A 85 -17.84 -0.73 2.47
C ALA A 85 -17.44 -1.63 3.65
N SER A 86 -16.16 -1.65 4.02
CA SER A 86 -15.63 -2.46 5.14
C SER A 86 -16.27 -2.17 6.51
N GLY A 87 -17.24 -1.25 6.60
CA GLY A 87 -18.08 -0.99 7.77
C GLY A 87 -19.29 -1.92 7.92
N GLY A 88 -19.61 -2.76 6.92
CA GLY A 88 -20.77 -3.66 6.93
C GLY A 88 -22.10 -2.96 6.64
N GLU A 89 -23.15 -3.75 6.41
CA GLU A 89 -24.51 -3.27 6.15
C GLU A 89 -25.10 -2.64 7.42
N VAL A 90 -25.51 -1.37 7.36
CA VAL A 90 -26.21 -0.71 8.47
C VAL A 90 -27.70 -1.01 8.33
N GLU A 91 -28.20 -1.91 9.18
CA GLU A 91 -29.63 -2.24 9.25
C GLU A 91 -30.38 -1.05 9.87
N ASN A 92 -30.98 -0.19 9.03
CA ASN A 92 -31.90 0.84 9.51
C ASN A 92 -33.23 0.18 9.89
N ARG A 93 -33.46 0.03 11.20
CA ARG A 93 -34.78 -0.30 11.78
C ARG A 93 -35.69 0.90 11.89
#